data_AF-A0A3B0V2D0-F1
#
_entry.id   AF-A0A3B0V2D0-F1
#
_cell.length_a   1.000
_cell.length_b   1.000
_cell.length_c   1.000
_cell.angle_alpha   90.00
_cell.angle_beta   90.00
_cell.angle_gamma   90.00
#
_symmetry.space_group_name_H-M   'P 1'
#
loop_
_entity.id
_entity.type
_entity.pdbx_description
1 polymer ?
#
loop_
_entity_poly.entity_id
_entity_poly.type
_entity_poly.pdbx_seq_one_letter_code
_entity_poly.pdbx_strand_id
1 'polypeptide(L)'
;MNNEIYPLMKAFERHYNKTRKVARKLEKSGLFHFNAKYDVQNGFSSETKIPDQDLTIRFAILMRRFLKDTDRLFYKKLWDFIQIEFESELSQTIVEKINKEIERLKKNNISIKINDEDINAESVYELIAEGEYFSTEKKARDFLSLDSNPMVSPVFWFQFYNYTIESFAVISFIFSLLCDLKKGEGYKEKYGDFQLEQSSCIYCLSKTGDFKSEEHIFPEGLGNEKLILPRGYVCDTCNHKKLSGLDEALLNFGPIAFLRVQFVPITKSGKLPVANFQNIFMKRTSPRQIHIEPKDRTGNPIIQEDLGDGWFSYQSNIRGKTFDPKLIARALFKIALGMVAFGDGNQKACEKRYDPARAFILHKQNFSNNFLMLTKGKPQPSVQIGHLPSMEGTFF
;
A
#
# COMPACT_ATOMS: atom_id res chain seq x y z
N MET A 1 -13.28 -20.14 9.22
CA MET A 1 -12.57 -19.76 7.97
C MET A 1 -13.43 -18.94 7.01
N ASN A 2 -14.76 -19.04 7.00
CA ASN A 2 -15.62 -18.25 6.07
C ASN A 2 -15.64 -16.72 6.29
N ASN A 3 -15.10 -16.19 7.40
CA ASN A 3 -15.13 -14.75 7.70
C ASN A 3 -14.04 -13.90 7.02
N GLU A 4 -13.07 -14.51 6.32
CA GLU A 4 -11.95 -13.76 5.70
C GLU A 4 -12.14 -13.48 4.21
N ILE A 5 -13.07 -14.18 3.56
CA ILE A 5 -13.27 -14.15 2.11
C ILE A 5 -13.78 -12.79 1.64
N TYR A 6 -14.88 -12.33 2.25
CA TYR A 6 -15.47 -11.05 1.88
C TYR A 6 -14.51 -9.87 2.08
N PRO A 7 -13.77 -9.77 3.21
CA PRO A 7 -12.68 -8.81 3.36
C PRO A 7 -11.60 -8.91 2.28
N LEU A 8 -11.22 -10.12 1.86
CA LEU A 8 -10.23 -10.34 0.81
C LEU A 8 -10.73 -9.82 -0.55
N MET A 9 -11.94 -10.19 -0.98
CA MET A 9 -12.54 -9.72 -2.23
C MET A 9 -12.67 -8.19 -2.25
N LYS A 10 -13.13 -7.59 -1.15
CA LYS A 10 -13.21 -6.12 -1.03
C LYS A 10 -11.83 -5.45 -1.10
N ALA A 11 -10.83 -6.03 -0.45
CA ALA A 11 -9.46 -5.53 -0.51
C ALA A 11 -8.91 -5.60 -1.94
N PHE A 12 -9.13 -6.72 -2.63
CA PHE A 12 -8.77 -6.89 -4.03
C PHE A 12 -9.44 -5.84 -4.91
N GLU A 13 -10.76 -5.63 -4.81
CA GLU A 13 -11.49 -4.64 -5.61
C GLU A 13 -10.98 -3.21 -5.39
N ARG A 14 -10.77 -2.83 -4.13
CA ARG A 14 -10.24 -1.51 -3.77
C ARG A 14 -8.86 -1.29 -4.36
N HIS A 15 -7.98 -2.28 -4.19
CA HIS A 15 -6.61 -2.20 -4.68
C HIS A 15 -6.57 -2.21 -6.22
N TYR A 16 -7.36 -3.07 -6.87
CA TYR A 16 -7.50 -3.11 -8.32
C TYR A 16 -7.94 -1.76 -8.90
N ASN A 17 -8.97 -1.14 -8.31
CA ASN A 17 -9.44 0.17 -8.78
C ASN A 17 -8.37 1.26 -8.66
N LYS A 18 -7.54 1.21 -7.61
CA LYS A 18 -6.39 2.09 -7.41
C LYS A 18 -5.34 1.86 -8.50
N THR A 19 -4.99 0.60 -8.77
CA THR A 19 -4.05 0.19 -9.82
C THR A 19 -4.54 0.58 -11.21
N ARG A 20 -5.80 0.27 -11.55
CA ARG A 20 -6.45 0.61 -12.83
C ARG A 20 -6.43 2.11 -13.12
N LYS A 21 -6.62 2.95 -12.11
CA LYS A 21 -6.54 4.41 -12.26
C LYS A 21 -5.15 4.87 -12.66
N VAL A 22 -4.09 4.22 -12.17
CA VAL A 22 -2.70 4.52 -12.56
C VAL A 22 -2.39 3.93 -13.93
N ALA A 23 -2.79 2.68 -14.19
CA ALA A 23 -2.61 2.02 -15.49
C ALA A 23 -3.19 2.86 -16.66
N ARG A 24 -4.42 3.37 -16.51
CA ARG A 24 -5.05 4.24 -17.53
C ARG A 24 -4.32 5.56 -17.76
N LYS A 25 -3.59 6.07 -16.77
CA LYS A 25 -2.77 7.28 -16.94
C LYS A 25 -1.45 6.94 -17.62
N LEU A 26 -0.87 5.80 -17.23
CA LEU A 26 0.37 5.28 -17.79
C LEU A 26 0.22 5.01 -19.29
N GLU A 27 -0.85 4.31 -19.68
CA GLU A 27 -1.22 4.04 -21.08
C GLU A 27 -1.28 5.32 -21.92
N LYS A 28 -1.86 6.40 -21.36
CA LYS A 28 -1.93 7.71 -22.02
C LYS A 28 -0.59 8.44 -22.11
N SER A 29 0.37 8.09 -21.26
CA SER A 29 1.69 8.73 -21.23
C SER A 29 2.69 8.10 -22.21
N GLY A 30 2.38 6.92 -22.77
CA GLY A 30 3.19 6.24 -23.77
C GLY A 30 3.30 4.73 -23.52
N LEU A 31 4.07 4.07 -24.39
CA LEU A 31 4.38 2.64 -24.29
C LEU A 31 5.80 2.43 -23.77
N PHE A 32 6.04 1.24 -23.24
CA PHE A 32 7.39 0.77 -22.93
C PHE A 32 8.08 0.38 -24.22
N HIS A 33 9.29 0.89 -24.42
CA HIS A 33 10.07 0.59 -25.62
C HIS A 33 11.40 -0.03 -25.20
N PHE A 34 11.73 -1.15 -25.84
CA PHE A 34 13.06 -1.73 -25.82
C PHE A 34 13.67 -1.55 -27.20
N ASN A 35 14.82 -0.88 -27.27
CA ASN A 35 15.58 -0.72 -28.49
C ASN A 35 16.90 -1.45 -28.33
N ALA A 36 17.24 -2.30 -29.30
CA ALA A 36 18.55 -2.93 -29.42
C ALA A 36 19.13 -2.60 -30.79
N LYS A 37 20.40 -2.21 -30.84
CA LYS A 37 21.11 -1.88 -32.08
C LYS A 37 22.47 -2.57 -32.05
N TYR A 38 22.86 -3.15 -33.16
CA TYR A 38 24.22 -3.64 -33.39
C TYR A 38 24.89 -2.75 -34.42
N ASP A 39 26.05 -2.22 -34.06
CA ASP A 39 26.90 -1.42 -34.92
C ASP A 39 28.28 -2.09 -35.02
N VAL A 40 28.85 -2.15 -36.22
CA VAL A 40 30.12 -2.84 -36.45
C VAL A 40 31.29 -2.14 -35.74
N GLN A 41 31.21 -0.82 -35.54
CA GLN A 41 32.27 -0.04 -34.89
C GLN A 41 32.05 0.11 -33.38
N ASN A 42 30.79 0.24 -32.96
CA ASN A 42 30.41 0.54 -31.58
C ASN A 42 29.87 -0.67 -30.80
N GLY A 43 29.78 -1.83 -31.46
CA GLY A 43 29.22 -3.04 -30.87
C GLY A 43 27.70 -2.98 -30.70
N PHE A 44 27.17 -3.82 -29.82
CA PHE A 44 25.74 -3.81 -29.49
C PHE A 44 25.45 -2.78 -28.40
N SER A 45 24.32 -2.10 -28.52
CA SER A 45 23.76 -1.21 -27.51
C SER A 45 22.28 -1.53 -27.32
N SER A 46 21.79 -1.42 -26.08
CA SER A 46 20.37 -1.52 -25.78
C SER A 46 19.93 -0.40 -24.84
N GLU A 47 18.68 0.00 -24.97
CA GLU A 47 18.05 1.02 -24.13
C GLU A 47 16.59 0.61 -23.87
N THR A 48 16.17 0.75 -22.61
CA THR A 48 14.77 0.62 -22.22
C THR A 48 14.21 1.99 -21.88
N LYS A 49 13.25 2.45 -22.68
CA LYS A 49 12.50 3.67 -22.41
C LYS A 49 11.19 3.31 -21.75
N ILE A 50 11.04 3.77 -20.52
CA ILE A 50 9.76 3.75 -19.83
C ILE A 50 8.95 5.01 -20.20
N PRO A 51 7.62 4.95 -20.18
CA PRO A 51 6.77 6.15 -20.25
C PRO A 51 6.97 7.01 -18.99
N ASP A 52 5.99 7.83 -18.60
CA ASP A 52 6.09 8.70 -17.41
C ASP A 52 6.67 7.94 -16.19
N GLN A 53 7.84 8.36 -15.73
CA GLN A 53 8.64 7.64 -14.74
C GLN A 53 7.89 7.55 -13.39
N ASP A 54 7.25 8.64 -12.96
CA ASP A 54 6.49 8.69 -11.70
C ASP A 54 5.27 7.74 -11.77
N LEU A 55 4.57 7.68 -12.90
CA LEU A 55 3.46 6.76 -13.13
C LEU A 55 3.92 5.31 -13.22
N THR A 56 5.05 5.05 -13.89
CA THR A 56 5.66 3.72 -14.01
C THR A 56 6.00 3.16 -12.64
N ILE A 57 6.69 3.95 -11.80
CA ILE A 57 7.07 3.56 -10.44
C ILE A 57 5.83 3.27 -9.59
N ARG A 58 4.84 4.16 -9.65
CA ARG A 58 3.59 3.98 -8.91
C ARG A 58 2.83 2.74 -9.35
N PHE A 59 2.82 2.44 -10.65
CA PHE A 59 2.18 1.24 -11.18
C PHE A 59 2.89 -0.02 -10.69
N ALA A 60 4.23 -0.08 -10.76
CA ALA A 60 5.01 -1.21 -10.25
C ALA A 60 4.77 -1.46 -8.74
N ILE A 61 4.76 -0.41 -7.91
CA ILE A 61 4.46 -0.51 -6.48
C ILE A 61 3.05 -1.04 -6.22
N LEU A 62 2.06 -0.54 -6.98
CA LEU A 62 0.68 -1.03 -6.88
C LEU A 62 0.56 -2.49 -7.30
N MET A 63 1.27 -2.88 -8.36
CA MET A 63 1.25 -4.25 -8.86
C MET A 63 1.92 -5.26 -7.93
N ARG A 64 2.93 -4.84 -7.15
CA ARG A 64 3.66 -5.70 -6.21
C ARG A 64 2.75 -6.58 -5.34
N ARG A 65 1.63 -6.04 -4.85
CA ARG A 65 0.70 -6.81 -4.02
C ARG A 65 0.00 -7.95 -4.74
N PHE A 66 -0.21 -7.79 -6.04
CA PHE A 66 -0.76 -8.86 -6.86
C PHE A 66 0.30 -9.88 -7.26
N LEU A 67 1.59 -9.51 -7.25
CA LEU A 67 2.69 -10.32 -7.80
C LEU A 67 3.58 -10.97 -6.74
N LYS A 68 3.49 -10.54 -5.47
CA LYS A 68 4.26 -11.14 -4.39
C LYS A 68 3.46 -12.26 -3.75
N ASP A 69 3.99 -13.48 -3.83
CA ASP A 69 3.40 -14.70 -3.29
C ASP A 69 3.03 -14.61 -1.80
N THR A 70 3.79 -13.87 -0.98
CA THR A 70 3.48 -13.67 0.44
C THR A 70 2.32 -12.71 0.69
N ASP A 71 1.95 -11.84 -0.27
CA ASP A 71 0.80 -10.95 -0.11
C ASP A 71 -0.52 -11.73 -0.27
N ARG A 72 -1.51 -11.41 0.56
CA ARG A 72 -2.85 -11.99 0.47
C ARG A 72 -3.54 -11.71 -0.88
N LEU A 73 -3.17 -10.63 -1.56
CA LEU A 73 -3.74 -10.24 -2.85
C LEU A 73 -3.01 -10.89 -4.03
N PHE A 74 -2.07 -11.80 -3.79
CA PHE A 74 -1.36 -12.50 -4.86
C PHE A 74 -2.35 -13.15 -5.84
N TYR A 75 -2.20 -12.86 -7.13
CA TYR A 75 -3.23 -13.16 -8.12
C TYR A 75 -3.49 -14.66 -8.25
N LYS A 76 -2.46 -15.52 -8.11
CA LYS A 76 -2.63 -16.98 -8.16
C LYS A 76 -3.45 -17.48 -6.98
N LYS A 77 -3.12 -17.04 -5.75
CA LYS A 77 -3.90 -17.35 -4.53
C LYS A 77 -5.36 -16.91 -4.67
N LEU A 78 -5.59 -15.71 -5.20
CA LEU A 78 -6.95 -15.22 -5.44
C LEU A 78 -7.68 -16.04 -6.50
N TRP A 79 -6.99 -16.45 -7.56
CA TRP A 79 -7.56 -17.25 -8.63
C TRP A 79 -7.92 -18.66 -8.16
N ASP A 80 -7.02 -19.34 -7.45
CA ASP A 80 -7.27 -20.64 -6.81
C ASP A 80 -8.47 -20.54 -5.86
N PHE A 81 -8.52 -19.44 -5.09
CA PHE A 81 -9.64 -19.16 -4.20
C PHE A 81 -10.97 -19.02 -4.95
N ILE A 82 -11.02 -18.25 -6.03
CA ILE A 82 -12.23 -18.06 -6.83
C ILE A 82 -12.70 -19.39 -7.43
N GLN A 83 -11.77 -20.22 -7.92
CA GLN A 83 -12.09 -21.55 -8.46
C GLN A 83 -12.76 -22.45 -7.43
N ILE A 84 -12.26 -22.46 -6.19
CA ILE A 84 -12.83 -23.28 -5.11
C ILE A 84 -14.18 -22.71 -4.64
N GLU A 85 -14.26 -21.39 -4.38
CA GLU A 85 -15.43 -20.78 -3.75
C GLU A 85 -16.65 -20.74 -4.67
N PHE A 86 -16.41 -20.61 -5.98
CA PHE A 86 -17.43 -20.43 -7.01
C PHE A 86 -17.40 -21.56 -8.04
N GLU A 87 -16.92 -22.75 -7.68
CA GLU A 87 -16.78 -23.90 -8.59
C GLU A 87 -18.05 -24.18 -9.41
N SER A 88 -19.23 -24.15 -8.76
CA SER A 88 -20.52 -24.38 -9.41
C SER A 88 -20.98 -23.27 -10.34
N GLU A 89 -20.40 -22.07 -10.25
CA GLU A 89 -20.76 -20.88 -11.03
C GLU A 89 -19.77 -20.63 -12.19
N LEU A 90 -18.63 -21.32 -12.21
CA LEU A 90 -17.57 -21.13 -13.20
C LEU A 90 -17.72 -22.08 -14.37
N SER A 91 -17.73 -21.54 -15.60
CA SER A 91 -17.65 -22.37 -16.80
C SER A 91 -16.22 -22.85 -17.06
N GLN A 92 -16.09 -24.08 -17.54
CA GLN A 92 -14.78 -24.65 -17.91
C GLN A 92 -14.02 -23.76 -18.91
N THR A 93 -14.72 -23.14 -19.87
CA THR A 93 -14.11 -22.20 -20.83
C THR A 93 -13.45 -20.99 -20.16
N ILE A 94 -14.06 -20.43 -19.11
CA ILE A 94 -13.48 -19.29 -18.38
C ILE A 94 -12.23 -19.73 -17.62
N VAL A 95 -12.30 -20.88 -16.94
CA VAL A 95 -11.18 -21.46 -16.19
C VAL A 95 -9.99 -21.72 -17.10
N GLU A 96 -10.21 -22.41 -18.23
CA GLU A 96 -9.18 -22.68 -19.24
C GLU A 96 -8.57 -21.41 -19.81
N LYS A 97 -9.39 -20.39 -20.09
CA LYS A 97 -8.91 -19.09 -20.59
C LYS A 97 -7.97 -18.40 -19.60
N ILE A 98 -8.35 -18.31 -18.33
CA ILE A 98 -7.51 -17.64 -17.32
C ILE A 98 -6.23 -18.45 -17.08
N ASN A 99 -6.33 -19.77 -16.95
CA ASN A 99 -5.15 -20.65 -16.79
C ASN A 99 -4.18 -20.51 -17.97
N LYS A 100 -4.70 -20.45 -19.21
CA LYS A 100 -3.87 -20.22 -20.41
C LYS A 100 -3.15 -18.88 -20.35
N GLU A 101 -3.81 -17.80 -19.90
CA GLU A 101 -3.16 -16.50 -19.75
C GLU A 101 -2.10 -16.52 -18.63
N ILE A 102 -2.35 -17.20 -17.51
CA ILE A 102 -1.37 -17.37 -16.43
C ILE A 102 -0.13 -18.14 -16.93
N GLU A 103 -0.31 -19.21 -17.70
CA GLU A 103 0.80 -19.94 -18.30
C GLU A 103 1.53 -19.12 -19.37
N ARG A 104 0.82 -18.24 -20.09
CA ARG A 104 1.44 -17.28 -21.02
C ARG A 104 2.36 -16.30 -20.29
N LEU A 105 1.99 -15.82 -19.09
CA LEU A 105 2.83 -14.90 -18.30
C LEU A 105 4.20 -15.46 -17.96
N LYS A 106 4.32 -16.79 -17.80
CA LYS A 106 5.60 -17.43 -17.51
C LYS A 106 6.53 -17.40 -18.74
N LYS A 107 5.97 -17.36 -19.95
CA LYS A 107 6.78 -17.39 -21.16
C LYS A 107 7.44 -16.04 -21.37
N ASN A 108 8.75 -16.07 -21.61
CA ASN A 108 9.49 -14.90 -22.00
C ASN A 108 9.14 -14.46 -23.42
N ASN A 109 9.14 -13.14 -23.64
CA ASN A 109 9.26 -12.58 -24.98
C ASN A 109 10.70 -12.72 -25.51
N ILE A 110 11.70 -12.71 -24.63
CA ILE A 110 13.12 -12.83 -24.94
C ILE A 110 13.72 -13.96 -24.10
N SER A 111 14.22 -15.02 -24.74
CA SER A 111 14.86 -16.12 -24.02
C SER A 111 16.16 -15.66 -23.35
N ILE A 112 16.29 -15.92 -22.05
CA ILE A 112 17.44 -15.56 -21.24
C ILE A 112 17.93 -16.85 -20.58
N LYS A 113 19.19 -17.20 -20.85
CA LYS A 113 19.89 -18.29 -20.17
C LYS A 113 21.01 -17.72 -19.34
N ILE A 114 21.06 -18.09 -18.06
CA ILE A 114 22.19 -17.76 -17.18
C ILE A 114 22.63 -19.06 -16.53
N ASN A 115 23.92 -19.39 -16.64
CA ASN A 115 24.48 -20.66 -16.17
C ASN A 115 23.71 -21.89 -16.72
N ASP A 116 23.35 -21.85 -18.00
CA ASP A 116 22.56 -22.87 -18.71
C ASP A 116 21.12 -23.09 -18.20
N GLU A 117 20.66 -22.29 -17.23
CA GLU A 117 19.27 -22.30 -16.76
C GLU A 117 18.42 -21.26 -17.52
N ASP A 118 17.28 -21.69 -18.05
CA ASP A 118 16.29 -20.81 -18.65
C ASP A 118 15.57 -20.00 -17.55
N ILE A 119 15.80 -18.69 -17.52
CA ILE A 119 15.13 -17.80 -16.57
C ILE A 119 13.84 -17.31 -17.21
N ASN A 120 12.70 -17.65 -16.63
CA ASN A 120 11.40 -17.22 -17.12
C ASN A 120 11.04 -15.78 -16.68
N ALA A 121 9.95 -15.21 -17.23
CA ALA A 121 9.62 -13.79 -17.01
C ALA A 121 9.24 -13.49 -15.55
N GLU A 122 8.62 -14.46 -14.86
CA GLU A 122 8.30 -14.38 -13.44
C GLU A 122 9.59 -14.37 -12.59
N SER A 123 10.57 -15.21 -12.92
CA SER A 123 11.87 -15.23 -12.25
C SER A 123 12.65 -13.93 -12.47
N VAL A 124 12.61 -13.34 -13.67
CA VAL A 124 13.20 -12.01 -13.91
C VAL A 124 12.51 -10.94 -13.05
N TYR A 125 11.18 -10.99 -12.97
CA TYR A 125 10.42 -10.09 -12.09
C TYR A 125 10.87 -10.21 -10.64
N GLU A 126 10.95 -11.44 -10.11
CA GLU A 126 11.39 -11.72 -8.74
C GLU A 126 12.81 -11.24 -8.47
N LEU A 127 13.75 -11.51 -9.38
CA LEU A 127 15.14 -11.09 -9.24
C LEU A 127 15.27 -9.56 -9.12
N ILE A 128 14.63 -8.80 -10.03
CA ILE A 128 14.65 -7.33 -9.95
C ILE A 128 13.89 -6.84 -8.72
N ALA A 129 12.72 -7.41 -8.45
CA ALA A 129 11.86 -7.00 -7.33
C ALA A 129 12.57 -7.17 -5.99
N GLU A 130 13.23 -8.32 -5.76
CA GLU A 130 13.89 -8.63 -4.49
C GLU A 130 15.34 -8.13 -4.41
N GLY A 131 16.06 -8.07 -5.53
CA GLY A 131 17.45 -7.65 -5.54
C GLY A 131 17.61 -6.13 -5.45
N GLU A 132 16.85 -5.40 -6.24
CA GLU A 132 17.11 -3.97 -6.47
C GLU A 132 15.92 -3.07 -6.12
N TYR A 133 14.72 -3.45 -6.57
CA TYR A 133 13.61 -2.51 -6.65
C TYR A 133 12.85 -2.36 -5.33
N PHE A 134 12.43 -3.45 -4.69
CA PHE A 134 11.67 -3.42 -3.43
C PHE A 134 12.47 -3.88 -2.22
N SER A 135 13.50 -4.71 -2.43
CA SER A 135 14.33 -5.31 -1.39
C SER A 135 15.82 -5.20 -1.72
N THR A 136 16.63 -5.81 -0.87
CA THR A 136 18.08 -5.87 -0.92
C THR A 136 18.59 -7.30 -0.80
N GLU A 137 17.78 -8.27 -1.24
CA GLU A 137 18.08 -9.67 -1.01
C GLU A 137 19.42 -10.01 -1.66
N LYS A 138 20.38 -10.41 -0.83
CA LYS A 138 21.77 -10.59 -1.26
C LYS A 138 21.86 -11.56 -2.44
N LYS A 139 21.14 -12.68 -2.41
CA LYS A 139 21.16 -13.65 -3.52
C LYS A 139 20.68 -13.06 -4.85
N ALA A 140 19.56 -12.34 -4.83
CA ALA A 140 19.03 -11.69 -6.03
C ALA A 140 19.95 -10.55 -6.52
N ARG A 141 20.58 -9.80 -5.60
CA ARG A 141 21.59 -8.79 -5.96
C ARG A 141 22.84 -9.39 -6.55
N ASP A 142 23.40 -10.39 -5.89
CA ASP A 142 24.59 -11.09 -6.35
C ASP A 142 24.32 -11.62 -7.76
N PHE A 143 23.14 -12.20 -7.98
CA PHE A 143 22.68 -12.62 -9.30
C PHE A 143 22.65 -11.49 -10.34
N LEU A 144 22.04 -10.34 -10.02
CA LEU A 144 22.00 -9.17 -10.91
C LEU A 144 23.40 -8.56 -11.15
N SER A 145 24.30 -8.66 -10.16
CA SER A 145 25.66 -8.11 -10.23
C SER A 145 26.63 -8.99 -11.03
N LEU A 146 26.40 -10.32 -11.02
CA LEU A 146 27.13 -11.27 -11.85
C LEU A 146 26.88 -10.99 -13.34
N ASP A 147 25.75 -10.36 -13.67
CA ASP A 147 25.40 -9.91 -15.01
C ASP A 147 25.63 -8.40 -15.21
N SER A 148 26.80 -7.92 -14.77
CA SER A 148 27.32 -6.57 -15.05
C SER A 148 27.50 -6.26 -16.54
N ASN A 149 27.00 -7.12 -17.42
CA ASN A 149 26.91 -6.92 -18.84
C ASN A 149 25.91 -5.78 -19.14
N PRO A 150 26.37 -4.65 -19.71
CA PRO A 150 25.51 -3.51 -20.06
C PRO A 150 24.36 -3.88 -21.01
N MET A 151 24.47 -5.04 -21.66
CA MET A 151 23.52 -5.58 -22.63
C MET A 151 22.28 -6.18 -21.97
N VAL A 152 22.46 -6.82 -20.81
CA VAL A 152 21.45 -7.68 -20.21
C VAL A 152 20.54 -6.90 -19.27
N SER A 153 21.09 -5.92 -18.56
CA SER A 153 20.31 -5.05 -17.65
C SER A 153 19.10 -4.38 -18.34
N PRO A 154 19.21 -3.75 -19.53
CA PRO A 154 18.04 -3.20 -20.22
C PRO A 154 16.96 -4.25 -20.56
N VAL A 155 17.38 -5.47 -20.94
CA VAL A 155 16.45 -6.59 -21.23
C VAL A 155 15.72 -7.02 -19.96
N PHE A 156 16.43 -7.15 -18.85
CA PHE A 156 15.85 -7.49 -17.55
C PHE A 156 14.82 -6.46 -17.12
N TRP A 157 15.15 -5.17 -17.18
CA TRP A 157 14.20 -4.10 -16.85
C TRP A 157 12.98 -4.09 -17.78
N PHE A 158 13.19 -4.31 -19.08
CA PHE A 158 12.07 -4.43 -20.03
C PHE A 158 11.15 -5.61 -19.66
N GLN A 159 11.72 -6.78 -19.37
CA GLN A 159 10.97 -7.97 -18.97
C GLN A 159 10.24 -7.77 -17.64
N PHE A 160 10.85 -7.10 -16.65
CA PHE A 160 10.21 -6.73 -15.39
C PHE A 160 8.96 -5.86 -15.60
N TYR A 161 9.07 -4.80 -16.40
CA TYR A 161 7.93 -3.93 -16.69
C TYR A 161 6.88 -4.62 -17.55
N ASN A 162 7.30 -5.40 -18.55
CA ASN A 162 6.41 -6.15 -19.42
C ASN A 162 5.60 -7.18 -18.63
N TYR A 163 6.27 -7.99 -17.79
CA TYR A 163 5.59 -8.93 -16.88
C TYR A 163 4.58 -8.20 -16.01
N THR A 164 4.94 -7.05 -15.43
CA THR A 164 4.05 -6.24 -14.60
C THR A 164 2.78 -5.78 -15.35
N ILE A 165 2.89 -5.41 -16.63
CA ILE A 165 1.75 -5.00 -17.47
C ILE A 165 0.89 -6.19 -17.88
N GLU A 166 1.52 -7.26 -18.35
CA GLU A 166 0.82 -8.48 -18.78
C GLU A 166 0.06 -9.12 -17.62
N SER A 167 0.66 -9.16 -16.42
CA SER A 167 -0.04 -9.62 -15.23
C SER A 167 -1.25 -8.74 -14.89
N PHE A 168 -1.19 -7.43 -15.12
CA PHE A 168 -2.35 -6.55 -14.91
C PHE A 168 -3.53 -6.88 -15.83
N ALA A 169 -3.26 -7.41 -17.03
CA ALA A 169 -4.31 -7.91 -17.92
C ALA A 169 -5.00 -9.15 -17.32
N VAL A 170 -4.23 -10.11 -16.80
CA VAL A 170 -4.77 -11.29 -16.10
C VAL A 170 -5.59 -10.88 -14.87
N ILE A 171 -5.06 -9.97 -14.05
CA ILE A 171 -5.75 -9.45 -12.87
C ILE A 171 -7.05 -8.72 -13.27
N SER A 172 -7.05 -8.03 -14.42
CA SER A 172 -8.26 -7.38 -14.94
C SER A 172 -9.31 -8.40 -15.40
N PHE A 173 -8.92 -9.54 -15.98
CA PHE A 173 -9.84 -10.63 -16.26
C PHE A 173 -10.42 -11.23 -14.97
N ILE A 174 -9.59 -11.50 -13.96
CA ILE A 174 -10.03 -11.98 -12.65
C ILE A 174 -11.01 -10.99 -12.00
N PHE A 175 -10.72 -9.69 -12.03
CA PHE A 175 -11.63 -8.67 -11.50
C PHE A 175 -12.97 -8.62 -12.24
N SER A 176 -12.95 -8.78 -13.56
CA SER A 176 -14.18 -8.75 -14.36
C SER A 176 -15.07 -9.95 -14.03
N LEU A 177 -14.46 -11.14 -13.94
CA LEU A 177 -15.13 -12.36 -13.47
C LEU A 177 -15.71 -12.17 -12.07
N LEU A 178 -14.95 -11.59 -11.14
CA LEU A 178 -15.41 -11.31 -9.79
C LEU A 178 -16.66 -10.42 -9.78
N CYS A 179 -16.68 -9.39 -10.62
CA CYS A 179 -17.85 -8.52 -10.76
C CYS A 179 -19.08 -9.25 -11.30
N ASP A 180 -18.90 -10.26 -12.15
CA ASP A 180 -19.99 -11.08 -12.67
C ASP A 180 -20.50 -12.08 -11.64
N LEU A 181 -19.61 -12.78 -10.93
CA LEU A 181 -19.96 -13.67 -9.81
C LEU A 181 -20.76 -12.93 -8.73
N LYS A 182 -20.39 -11.69 -8.42
CA LYS A 182 -21.12 -10.85 -7.44
C LYS A 182 -22.57 -10.53 -7.82
N LYS A 183 -22.94 -10.66 -9.08
CA LYS A 183 -24.33 -10.47 -9.54
C LYS A 183 -25.17 -11.74 -9.33
N GLY A 184 -24.52 -12.90 -9.27
CA GLY A 184 -25.13 -14.22 -9.08
C GLY A 184 -25.84 -14.36 -7.74
N GLU A 185 -26.80 -15.29 -7.69
CA GLU A 185 -27.55 -15.61 -6.47
C GLU A 185 -26.65 -16.26 -5.41
N GLY A 186 -25.74 -17.17 -5.81
CA GLY A 186 -24.80 -17.83 -4.91
C GLY A 186 -23.93 -16.84 -4.12
N TYR A 187 -23.43 -15.78 -4.76
CA TYR A 187 -22.73 -14.72 -4.05
C TYR A 187 -23.64 -13.96 -3.07
N LYS A 188 -24.86 -13.60 -3.48
CA LYS A 188 -25.79 -12.83 -2.63
C LYS A 188 -26.27 -13.63 -1.42
N GLU A 189 -26.48 -14.93 -1.58
CA GLU A 189 -26.86 -15.81 -0.47
C GLU A 189 -25.73 -15.97 0.54
N LYS A 190 -24.49 -16.14 0.07
CA LYS A 190 -23.31 -16.32 0.94
C LYS A 190 -22.79 -15.02 1.56
N TYR A 191 -22.79 -13.93 0.78
CA TYR A 191 -22.07 -12.69 1.07
C TYR A 191 -22.93 -11.43 0.94
N GLY A 192 -24.26 -11.58 0.85
CA GLY A 192 -25.21 -10.47 0.82
C GLY A 192 -24.94 -9.46 1.94
N ASP A 193 -25.35 -8.21 1.73
CA ASP A 193 -25.04 -7.12 2.64
C ASP A 193 -25.51 -7.45 4.07
N PHE A 194 -24.56 -7.82 4.93
CA PHE A 194 -24.78 -7.94 6.36
C PHE A 194 -25.14 -6.56 6.90
N GLN A 195 -26.43 -6.30 7.07
CA GLN A 195 -26.93 -5.16 7.81
C GLN A 195 -27.23 -5.62 9.22
N LEU A 196 -26.57 -4.99 10.20
CA LEU A 196 -26.98 -5.13 11.59
C LEU A 196 -28.44 -4.67 11.71
N GLU A 197 -29.33 -5.59 12.10
CA GLU A 197 -30.77 -5.31 12.29
C GLU A 197 -31.02 -4.13 13.24
N GLN A 198 -30.08 -3.89 14.17
CA GLN A 198 -30.12 -2.73 15.05
C GLN A 198 -28.72 -2.18 15.29
N SER A 199 -28.43 -1.03 14.67
CA SER A 199 -27.12 -0.41 14.75
C SER A 199 -27.21 0.97 15.42
N SER A 200 -26.44 1.16 16.49
CA SER A 200 -26.24 2.47 17.11
C SER A 200 -24.84 2.94 16.73
N CYS A 201 -24.73 4.18 16.26
CA CYS A 201 -23.42 4.76 15.97
C CYS A 201 -22.58 4.82 17.25
N ILE A 202 -21.39 4.19 17.27
CA ILE A 202 -20.54 4.15 18.48
C ILE A 202 -20.10 5.54 18.98
N TYR A 203 -20.19 6.56 18.12
CA TYR A 203 -19.79 7.92 18.45
C TYR A 203 -20.95 8.82 18.90
N CYS A 204 -22.06 8.84 18.16
CA CYS A 204 -23.19 9.73 18.47
C CYS A 204 -24.40 9.02 19.08
N LEU A 205 -24.35 7.69 19.23
CA LEU A 205 -25.42 6.82 19.73
C LEU A 205 -26.74 6.87 18.93
N SER A 206 -26.78 7.63 17.83
CA SER A 206 -27.93 7.67 16.93
C SER A 206 -28.17 6.29 16.35
N LYS A 207 -29.45 5.87 16.37
CA LYS A 207 -29.96 4.72 15.63
C LYS A 207 -30.51 5.10 14.25
N THR A 208 -30.56 6.40 13.97
CA THR A 208 -31.09 6.96 12.72
C THR A 208 -29.97 7.57 11.89
N GLY A 209 -30.17 7.59 10.57
CA GLY A 209 -29.24 8.10 9.57
C GLY A 209 -28.73 7.03 8.61
N ASP A 210 -27.89 7.42 7.67
CA ASP A 210 -27.23 6.48 6.76
C ASP A 210 -26.05 5.78 7.44
N PHE A 211 -25.95 4.47 7.24
CA PHE A 211 -24.87 3.60 7.73
C PHE A 211 -24.26 2.78 6.58
N LYS A 212 -24.05 3.44 5.43
CA LYS A 212 -23.66 2.78 4.18
C LYS A 212 -22.14 2.59 4.08
N SER A 213 -21.39 3.31 4.91
CA SER A 213 -19.92 3.32 4.86
C SER A 213 -19.32 2.39 5.91
N GLU A 214 -18.18 1.80 5.55
CA GLU A 214 -17.29 1.19 6.53
C GLU A 214 -16.41 2.26 7.18
N GLU A 215 -16.02 2.04 8.43
CA GLU A 215 -15.11 2.95 9.14
C GLU A 215 -13.74 2.30 9.32
N HIS A 216 -12.68 3.01 8.95
CA HIS A 216 -11.32 2.59 9.29
C HIS A 216 -10.98 3.12 10.68
N ILE A 217 -10.64 2.23 11.61
CA ILE A 217 -10.39 2.60 13.02
C ILE A 217 -9.26 3.62 13.11
N PHE A 218 -8.15 3.36 12.41
CA PHE A 218 -7.10 4.32 12.14
C PHE A 218 -7.09 4.71 10.64
N PRO A 219 -6.57 5.90 10.27
CA PRO A 219 -6.66 6.39 8.90
C PRO A 219 -6.06 5.41 7.88
N GLU A 220 -6.77 5.13 6.80
CA GLU A 220 -6.26 4.34 5.66
C GLU A 220 -4.95 4.94 5.10
N GLY A 221 -4.74 6.25 5.24
CA GLY A 221 -3.50 6.94 4.87
C GLY A 221 -2.25 6.52 5.66
N LEU A 222 -2.41 5.73 6.72
CA LEU A 222 -1.35 5.05 7.48
C LEU A 222 -1.15 3.59 7.07
N GLY A 223 -1.82 3.12 6.00
CA GLY A 223 -1.78 1.72 5.57
C GLY A 223 -2.81 0.83 6.27
N ASN A 224 -3.84 1.39 6.90
CA ASN A 224 -4.92 0.58 7.47
C ASN A 224 -5.75 -0.09 6.38
N GLU A 225 -5.70 -1.42 6.30
CA GLU A 225 -6.58 -2.19 5.44
C GLU A 225 -7.32 -3.33 6.17
N LYS A 226 -7.03 -3.51 7.46
CA LYS A 226 -7.48 -4.67 8.25
C LYS A 226 -8.39 -4.26 9.40
N LEU A 227 -8.09 -3.15 10.08
CA LEU A 227 -8.87 -2.67 11.22
C LEU A 227 -10.02 -1.79 10.74
N ILE A 228 -11.03 -2.45 10.18
CA ILE A 228 -12.22 -1.84 9.59
C ILE A 228 -13.45 -2.28 10.37
N LEU A 229 -14.25 -1.32 10.81
CA LEU A 229 -15.56 -1.59 11.37
C LEU A 229 -16.57 -1.76 10.22
N PRO A 230 -17.40 -2.81 10.26
CA PRO A 230 -18.38 -3.04 9.22
C PRO A 230 -19.47 -1.96 9.21
N ARG A 231 -20.24 -1.93 8.12
CA ARG A 231 -21.43 -1.07 7.99
C ARG A 231 -22.37 -1.25 9.20
N GLY A 232 -23.00 -0.17 9.62
CA GLY A 232 -23.83 -0.12 10.84
C GLY A 232 -23.09 0.37 12.09
N TYR A 233 -21.77 0.21 12.19
CA TYR A 233 -21.07 0.62 13.42
C TYR A 233 -20.98 2.14 13.59
N VAL A 234 -20.86 2.86 12.48
CA VAL A 234 -20.66 4.32 12.46
C VAL A 234 -21.56 4.92 11.39
N CYS A 235 -22.34 5.93 11.75
CA CYS A 235 -23.17 6.62 10.77
C CYS A 235 -22.30 7.47 9.83
N ASP A 236 -22.75 7.64 8.58
CA ASP A 236 -22.02 8.36 7.53
C ASP A 236 -21.77 9.83 7.92
N THR A 237 -22.64 10.42 8.74
CA THR A 237 -22.45 11.77 9.28
C THR A 237 -21.24 11.84 10.22
N CYS A 238 -21.06 10.85 11.11
CA CYS A 238 -19.90 10.84 11.99
C CYS A 238 -18.62 10.55 11.18
N ASN A 239 -18.63 9.47 10.39
CA ASN A 239 -17.50 9.04 9.56
C ASN A 239 -16.99 10.19 8.67
N HIS A 240 -17.84 10.72 7.79
CA HIS A 240 -17.37 11.64 6.74
C HIS A 240 -17.32 13.11 7.16
N LYS A 241 -18.17 13.56 8.11
CA LYS A 241 -18.26 14.99 8.45
C LYS A 241 -17.58 15.34 9.78
N LYS A 242 -17.77 14.52 10.83
CA LYS A 242 -17.29 14.87 12.18
C LYS A 242 -15.88 14.37 12.47
N LEU A 243 -15.53 13.19 11.95
CA LEU A 243 -14.30 12.48 12.32
C LEU A 243 -13.18 12.61 11.27
N SER A 244 -13.51 12.91 10.01
CA SER A 244 -12.53 13.06 8.92
C SER A 244 -11.42 14.07 9.23
N GLY A 245 -11.74 15.17 9.90
CA GLY A 245 -10.75 16.17 10.34
C GLY A 245 -9.80 15.66 11.44
N LEU A 246 -10.19 14.64 12.22
CA LEU A 246 -9.31 14.01 13.21
C LEU A 246 -8.27 13.12 12.52
N ASP A 247 -8.71 12.36 11.52
CA ASP A 247 -7.82 11.51 10.72
C ASP A 247 -6.79 12.37 9.97
N GLU A 248 -7.24 13.48 9.37
CA GLU A 248 -6.34 14.42 8.71
C GLU A 248 -5.34 15.06 9.68
N ALA A 249 -5.79 15.47 10.88
CA ALA A 249 -4.90 16.02 11.89
C ALA A 249 -3.80 15.02 12.30
N LEU A 250 -4.15 13.74 12.45
CA LEU A 250 -3.18 12.70 12.76
C LEU A 250 -2.21 12.45 11.60
N LEU A 251 -2.71 12.38 10.37
CA LEU A 251 -1.89 12.18 9.16
C LEU A 251 -0.88 13.32 8.91
N ASN A 252 -1.21 14.53 9.37
CA ASN A 252 -0.39 15.74 9.26
C ASN A 252 0.46 16.03 10.51
N PHE A 253 0.32 15.24 11.58
CA PHE A 253 1.16 15.37 12.76
C PHE A 253 2.61 15.02 12.39
N GLY A 254 3.56 15.90 12.72
CA GLY A 254 4.94 15.84 12.20
C GLY A 254 5.60 14.45 12.27
N PRO A 255 5.65 13.80 13.44
CA PRO A 255 6.19 12.44 13.56
C PRO A 255 5.48 11.43 12.66
N ILE A 256 4.15 11.47 12.57
CA ILE A 256 3.38 10.56 11.72
C ILE A 256 3.62 10.85 10.24
N ALA A 257 3.65 12.11 9.82
CA ALA A 257 3.95 12.49 8.45
C ALA A 257 5.34 12.01 8.01
N PHE A 258 6.34 12.13 8.89
CA PHE A 258 7.69 11.59 8.67
C PHE A 258 7.68 10.08 8.48
N LEU A 259 7.10 9.35 9.43
CA LEU A 259 6.99 7.89 9.38
C LEU A 259 6.21 7.41 8.16
N ARG A 260 5.23 8.16 7.68
CA ARG A 260 4.49 7.83 6.45
C ARG A 260 5.37 7.86 5.21
N VAL A 261 6.27 8.84 5.08
CA VAL A 261 7.19 8.88 3.93
C VAL A 261 8.13 7.68 3.94
N GLN A 262 8.53 7.25 5.13
CA GLN A 262 9.35 6.05 5.30
C GLN A 262 8.52 4.78 5.04
N PHE A 263 7.54 4.47 5.89
CA PHE A 263 6.99 3.12 5.94
C PHE A 263 5.80 2.87 5.02
N VAL A 264 5.11 3.92 4.55
CA VAL A 264 3.93 3.73 3.71
C VAL A 264 4.35 3.67 2.24
N PRO A 265 4.12 2.56 1.50
CA PRO A 265 4.52 2.46 0.10
C PRO A 265 3.70 3.42 -0.78
N ILE A 266 2.39 3.53 -0.51
CA ILE A 266 1.45 4.37 -1.24
C ILE A 266 0.33 4.89 -0.34
N THR A 267 -0.16 6.09 -0.64
CA THR A 267 -1.34 6.67 0.00
C THR A 267 -2.64 5.96 -0.44
N LYS A 268 -3.75 6.25 0.26
CA LYS A 268 -5.13 5.88 -0.14
C LYS A 268 -5.42 6.20 -1.62
N SER A 269 -4.86 7.29 -2.15
CA SER A 269 -5.05 7.72 -3.55
C SER A 269 -4.15 7.01 -4.58
N GLY A 270 -3.26 6.11 -4.14
CA GLY A 270 -2.27 5.45 -5.01
C GLY A 270 -1.12 6.38 -5.43
N LYS A 271 -0.85 7.44 -4.65
CA LYS A 271 0.31 8.32 -4.82
C LYS A 271 1.39 7.96 -3.80
N LEU A 272 2.66 8.21 -4.14
CA LEU A 272 3.76 8.12 -3.19
C LEU A 272 3.56 9.13 -2.04
N PRO A 273 3.93 8.79 -0.79
CA PRO A 273 3.78 9.68 0.34
C PRO A 273 4.70 10.90 0.22
N VAL A 274 4.21 12.03 0.73
CA VAL A 274 4.95 13.28 0.89
C VAL A 274 4.73 13.82 2.29
N ALA A 275 5.72 14.53 2.82
CA ALA A 275 5.62 15.27 4.06
C ALA A 275 6.20 16.66 3.88
N ASN A 276 5.47 17.64 4.40
CA ASN A 276 5.78 19.05 4.20
C ASN A 276 6.01 19.72 5.55
N PHE A 277 7.26 19.81 5.97
CA PHE A 277 7.70 20.45 7.21
C PHE A 277 7.97 21.94 6.99
N GLN A 278 8.25 22.68 8.06
CA GLN A 278 8.54 24.11 7.95
C GLN A 278 9.83 24.36 7.16
N ASN A 279 10.88 23.58 7.41
CA ASN A 279 12.21 23.76 6.82
C ASN A 279 12.60 22.69 5.79
N ILE A 280 11.81 21.63 5.62
CA ILE A 280 12.13 20.49 4.73
C ILE A 280 10.87 20.02 3.99
N PHE A 281 11.00 19.64 2.73
CA PHE A 281 10.06 18.83 1.99
C PHE A 281 10.62 17.42 1.81
N MET A 282 9.81 16.38 2.06
CA MET A 282 10.20 14.98 1.87
C MET A 282 9.21 14.31 0.93
N LYS A 283 9.72 13.59 -0.07
CA LYS A 283 8.92 12.80 -1.02
C LYS A 283 9.56 11.43 -1.18
N ARG A 284 8.77 10.36 -1.07
CA ARG A 284 9.20 9.05 -1.57
C ARG A 284 9.18 9.10 -3.10
N THR A 285 10.30 8.81 -3.74
CA THR A 285 10.46 8.84 -5.20
C THR A 285 10.45 7.45 -5.81
N SER A 286 10.92 6.46 -5.06
CA SER A 286 10.85 5.04 -5.42
C SER A 286 10.64 4.20 -4.17
N PRO A 287 10.47 2.87 -4.28
CA PRO A 287 10.30 2.02 -3.12
C PRO A 287 11.47 2.18 -2.13
N ARG A 288 12.69 2.43 -2.58
CA ARG A 288 13.88 2.51 -1.69
C ARG A 288 14.54 3.88 -1.65
N GLN A 289 13.87 4.91 -2.18
CA GLN A 289 14.43 6.25 -2.29
C GLN A 289 13.48 7.29 -1.71
N ILE A 290 14.04 8.13 -0.84
CA ILE A 290 13.40 9.33 -0.32
C ILE A 290 14.22 10.52 -0.79
N HIS A 291 13.55 11.44 -1.47
CA HIS A 291 14.09 12.75 -1.76
C HIS A 291 13.77 13.70 -0.62
N ILE A 292 14.81 14.37 -0.13
CA ILE A 292 14.73 15.38 0.94
C ILE A 292 15.21 16.70 0.34
N GLU A 293 14.33 17.69 0.33
CA GLU A 293 14.58 19.02 -0.20
C GLU A 293 14.56 20.05 0.95
N PRO A 294 15.70 20.67 1.29
CA PRO A 294 15.74 21.74 2.28
C PRO A 294 15.09 23.01 1.71
N LYS A 295 14.22 23.65 2.50
CA LYS A 295 13.57 24.92 2.11
C LYS A 295 14.32 26.15 2.57
N ASP A 296 15.17 25.97 3.57
CA ASP A 296 16.02 27.00 4.15
C ASP A 296 17.31 26.34 4.69
N ARG A 297 18.25 27.16 5.16
CA ARG A 297 19.55 26.69 5.66
C ARG A 297 19.44 25.71 6.83
N THR A 298 18.37 25.78 7.64
CA THR A 298 18.16 24.89 8.79
C THR A 298 17.63 23.52 8.39
N GLY A 299 17.15 23.37 7.16
CA GLY A 299 16.72 22.08 6.61
C GLY A 299 17.85 21.23 6.05
N ASN A 300 19.04 21.81 5.85
CA ASN A 300 20.18 21.08 5.33
C ASN A 300 20.65 20.02 6.33
N PRO A 301 20.88 18.76 5.89
CA PRO A 301 21.52 17.77 6.73
C PRO A 301 22.96 18.21 7.05
N ILE A 302 23.38 17.98 8.29
CA ILE A 302 24.76 18.21 8.74
C ILE A 302 25.46 16.85 8.69
N ILE A 303 26.29 16.63 7.67
CA ILE A 303 27.12 15.43 7.55
C ILE A 303 28.08 15.38 8.74
N GLN A 304 28.04 14.29 9.49
CA GLN A 304 28.87 14.06 10.67
C GLN A 304 30.13 13.29 10.31
N GLU A 305 29.99 12.25 9.46
CA GLU A 305 31.05 11.31 9.14
C GLU A 305 30.82 10.71 7.75
N ASP A 306 31.90 10.56 6.98
CA ASP A 306 31.93 9.73 5.77
C ASP A 306 32.31 8.30 6.19
N LEU A 307 31.42 7.35 5.90
CA LEU A 307 31.56 5.96 6.30
C LEU A 307 32.16 5.09 5.17
N GLY A 308 32.51 5.69 4.02
CA GLY A 308 32.97 4.98 2.83
C GLY A 308 31.82 4.44 1.96
N ASP A 309 32.14 4.03 0.72
CA ASP A 309 31.20 3.43 -0.23
C ASP A 309 29.89 4.23 -0.47
N GLY A 310 29.97 5.56 -0.33
CA GLY A 310 28.82 6.46 -0.47
C GLY A 310 27.86 6.47 0.73
N TRP A 311 28.25 5.88 1.85
CA TRP A 311 27.52 5.95 3.12
C TRP A 311 27.98 7.13 3.96
N PHE A 312 27.02 7.83 4.57
CA PHE A 312 27.30 8.99 5.43
C PHE A 312 26.46 8.92 6.70
N SER A 313 27.07 9.26 7.83
CA SER A 313 26.34 9.63 9.04
C SER A 313 25.94 11.10 8.94
N TYR A 314 24.69 11.42 9.24
CA TYR A 314 24.20 12.80 9.21
C TYR A 314 23.24 13.09 10.35
N GLN A 315 23.20 14.36 10.75
CA GLN A 315 22.21 14.89 11.67
C GLN A 315 21.26 15.81 10.91
N SER A 316 19.95 15.69 11.17
CA SER A 316 18.93 16.57 10.59
C SER A 316 18.01 17.13 11.67
N ASN A 317 17.68 18.41 11.56
CA ASN A 317 16.72 19.10 12.42
C ASN A 317 15.41 19.31 11.66
N ILE A 318 14.40 18.48 11.90
CA ILE A 318 13.10 18.59 11.23
C ILE A 318 12.16 19.47 12.05
N ARG A 319 11.70 20.60 11.49
CA ARG A 319 10.77 21.52 12.16
C ARG A 319 9.33 21.24 11.73
N GLY A 320 8.58 20.57 12.60
CA GLY A 320 7.14 20.34 12.43
C GLY A 320 6.33 21.63 12.39
N LYS A 321 5.12 21.57 11.84
CA LYS A 321 4.14 22.65 11.99
C LYS A 321 3.62 22.69 13.44
N THR A 322 3.18 23.86 13.88
CA THR A 322 2.40 23.98 15.12
C THR A 322 1.19 23.06 15.04
N PHE A 323 0.92 22.32 16.11
CA PHE A 323 -0.21 21.39 16.18
C PHE A 323 -1.01 21.63 17.46
N ASP A 324 -2.28 21.23 17.46
CA ASP A 324 -3.14 21.25 18.64
C ASP A 324 -3.07 19.88 19.35
N PRO A 325 -2.46 19.78 20.54
CA PRO A 325 -2.39 18.54 21.32
C PRO A 325 -3.77 17.92 21.58
N LYS A 326 -4.80 18.75 21.80
CA LYS A 326 -6.16 18.28 22.07
C LYS A 326 -6.77 17.64 20.82
N LEU A 327 -6.46 18.16 19.64
CA LEU A 327 -6.90 17.57 18.37
C LEU A 327 -6.27 16.19 18.13
N ILE A 328 -4.97 16.04 18.42
CA ILE A 328 -4.28 14.74 18.33
C ILE A 328 -4.86 13.76 19.36
N ALA A 329 -5.05 14.19 20.61
CA ALA A 329 -5.68 13.37 21.64
C ALA A 329 -7.07 12.89 21.19
N ARG A 330 -7.90 13.76 20.59
CA ARG A 330 -9.22 13.35 20.05
C ARG A 330 -9.10 12.28 18.97
N ALA A 331 -8.13 12.37 18.07
CA ALA A 331 -7.88 11.35 17.06
C ALA A 331 -7.47 10.01 17.70
N LEU A 332 -6.64 10.04 18.75
CA LEU A 332 -6.26 8.83 19.49
C LEU A 332 -7.44 8.20 20.25
N PHE A 333 -8.30 9.02 20.87
CA PHE A 333 -9.52 8.53 21.51
C PHE A 333 -10.53 7.96 20.51
N LYS A 334 -10.62 8.55 19.30
CA LYS A 334 -11.40 7.98 18.19
C LYS A 334 -10.90 6.56 17.87
N ILE A 335 -9.59 6.40 17.67
CA ILE A 335 -8.96 5.09 17.42
C ILE A 335 -9.27 4.12 18.57
N ALA A 336 -9.07 4.53 19.82
CA ALA A 336 -9.29 3.68 20.99
C ALA A 336 -10.74 3.18 21.09
N LEU A 337 -11.73 4.06 20.89
CA LEU A 337 -13.14 3.67 20.92
C LEU A 337 -13.50 2.76 19.73
N GLY A 338 -12.92 3.01 18.55
CA GLY A 338 -13.03 2.11 17.41
C GLY A 338 -12.46 0.72 17.71
N MET A 339 -11.32 0.63 18.41
CA MET A 339 -10.73 -0.64 18.84
C MET A 339 -11.62 -1.41 19.82
N VAL A 340 -12.29 -0.73 20.75
CA VAL A 340 -13.30 -1.36 21.61
C VAL A 340 -14.41 -1.96 20.75
N ALA A 341 -14.92 -1.21 19.78
CA ALA A 341 -15.98 -1.71 18.91
C ALA A 341 -15.53 -2.91 18.07
N PHE A 342 -14.27 -2.92 17.64
CA PHE A 342 -13.70 -4.01 16.85
C PHE A 342 -13.46 -5.28 17.66
N GLY A 343 -12.93 -5.16 18.89
CA GLY A 343 -12.64 -6.29 19.77
C GLY A 343 -13.87 -6.83 20.51
N ASP A 344 -14.67 -5.93 21.08
CA ASP A 344 -15.77 -6.29 22.00
C ASP A 344 -17.16 -6.08 21.37
N GLY A 345 -17.22 -5.60 20.13
CA GLY A 345 -18.47 -5.38 19.39
C GLY A 345 -19.14 -4.01 19.59
N ASN A 346 -20.10 -3.71 18.73
CA ASN A 346 -20.81 -2.42 18.70
C ASN A 346 -21.47 -2.05 20.04
N GLN A 347 -22.18 -3.01 20.66
CA GLN A 347 -22.91 -2.77 21.90
C GLN A 347 -21.97 -2.35 23.03
N LYS A 348 -20.80 -2.99 23.16
CA LYS A 348 -19.79 -2.64 24.16
C LYS A 348 -19.33 -1.20 24.00
N ALA A 349 -18.98 -0.80 22.78
CA ALA A 349 -18.55 0.57 22.49
C ALA A 349 -19.65 1.62 22.78
N CYS A 350 -20.92 1.22 22.72
CA CYS A 350 -22.06 2.08 23.05
C CYS A 350 -22.37 2.18 24.56
N GLU A 351 -21.69 1.45 25.44
CA GLU A 351 -21.91 1.51 26.89
C GLU A 351 -21.63 2.92 27.45
N LYS A 352 -22.43 3.34 28.44
CA LYS A 352 -22.36 4.67 29.08
C LYS A 352 -20.98 5.05 29.62
N ARG A 353 -20.16 4.06 30.02
CA ARG A 353 -18.78 4.29 30.49
C ARG A 353 -17.89 5.03 29.47
N TYR A 354 -18.25 4.98 28.18
CA TYR A 354 -17.55 5.65 27.10
C TYR A 354 -18.15 7.01 26.70
N ASP A 355 -19.22 7.47 27.36
CA ASP A 355 -19.84 8.77 27.07
C ASP A 355 -18.87 9.95 27.21
N PRO A 356 -17.97 10.01 28.21
CA PRO A 356 -16.96 11.06 28.29
C PRO A 356 -16.02 11.08 27.07
N ALA A 357 -15.63 9.91 26.56
CA ALA A 357 -14.79 9.81 25.37
C ALA A 357 -15.54 10.29 24.11
N ARG A 358 -16.82 9.91 23.94
CA ARG A 358 -17.67 10.42 22.85
C ARG A 358 -17.80 11.94 22.90
N ALA A 359 -18.06 12.49 24.08
CA ALA A 359 -18.18 13.93 24.28
C ALA A 359 -16.89 14.68 23.92
N PHE A 360 -15.74 14.13 24.28
CA PHE A 360 -14.44 14.68 23.88
C PHE A 360 -14.20 14.60 22.37
N ILE A 361 -14.46 13.43 21.77
CA ILE A 361 -14.29 13.19 20.34
C ILE A 361 -15.19 14.12 19.53
N LEU A 362 -16.50 14.21 19.84
CA LEU A 362 -17.47 14.94 19.02
C LEU A 362 -17.62 16.41 19.37
N HIS A 363 -17.63 16.73 20.67
CA HIS A 363 -18.05 18.05 21.18
C HIS A 363 -16.90 18.85 21.78
N LYS A 364 -15.66 18.31 21.73
CA LYS A 364 -14.45 18.93 22.30
C LYS A 364 -14.58 19.21 23.81
N GLN A 365 -15.47 18.51 24.51
CA GLN A 365 -15.66 18.67 25.95
C GLN A 365 -14.49 18.05 26.70
N ASN A 366 -13.96 18.75 27.71
CA ASN A 366 -12.89 18.20 28.53
C ASN A 366 -13.44 17.11 29.47
N PHE A 367 -12.63 16.09 29.73
CA PHE A 367 -12.90 15.10 30.76
C PHE A 367 -11.57 14.61 31.36
N SER A 368 -11.63 14.09 32.58
CA SER A 368 -10.44 13.55 33.24
C SER A 368 -9.91 12.36 32.44
N ASN A 369 -8.67 12.48 31.98
CA ASN A 369 -7.99 11.45 31.22
C ASN A 369 -6.49 11.46 31.58
N ASN A 370 -5.84 10.32 31.37
CA ASN A 370 -4.42 10.13 31.68
C ASN A 370 -3.55 10.28 30.41
N PHE A 371 -3.99 11.05 29.41
CA PHE A 371 -3.20 11.26 28.21
C PHE A 371 -2.03 12.19 28.51
N LEU A 372 -0.83 11.62 28.55
CA LEU A 372 0.42 12.35 28.71
C LEU A 372 1.12 12.39 27.36
N MET A 373 1.44 13.60 26.91
CA MET A 373 2.22 13.81 25.69
C MET A 373 3.47 14.60 26.03
N LEU A 374 4.62 13.98 25.78
CA LEU A 374 5.91 14.62 25.95
C LEU A 374 6.10 15.66 24.85
N THR A 375 6.08 16.94 25.20
CA THR A 375 6.30 18.07 24.26
C THR A 375 7.78 18.45 24.16
N LYS A 376 8.60 18.04 25.13
CA LYS A 376 10.04 18.21 25.16
C LYS A 376 10.67 16.92 25.69
N GLY A 377 11.41 16.22 24.84
CA GLY A 377 12.15 15.02 25.23
C GLY A 377 13.51 15.02 24.56
N LYS A 378 14.55 14.62 25.30
CA LYS A 378 15.78 14.15 24.66
C LYS A 378 15.52 12.69 24.27
N PRO A 379 15.61 12.30 22.99
CA PRO A 379 15.54 10.90 22.63
C PRO A 379 16.59 10.14 23.45
N GLN A 380 16.16 9.08 24.14
CA GLN A 380 17.07 8.18 24.82
C GLN A 380 17.99 7.55 23.77
N PRO A 381 19.33 7.60 23.91
CA PRO A 381 20.25 7.02 22.92
C PRO A 381 20.02 5.52 22.66
N SER A 382 19.43 4.84 23.64
CA SER A 382 19.02 3.43 23.56
C SER A 382 17.75 3.19 22.75
N VAL A 383 16.94 4.23 22.46
CA VAL A 383 15.81 4.13 21.54
C VAL A 383 16.36 4.23 20.12
N GLN A 384 16.92 3.12 19.67
CA GLN A 384 17.25 2.89 18.29
C GLN A 384 15.96 2.44 17.58
N ILE A 385 15.55 3.18 16.56
CA ILE A 385 14.54 2.66 15.63
C ILE A 385 15.26 1.65 14.75
N GLY A 386 15.35 0.41 15.25
CA GLY A 386 15.74 -0.74 14.43
C GLY A 386 14.55 -1.16 13.58
N HIS A 387 14.74 -1.21 12.26
CA HIS A 387 13.77 -1.82 11.36
C HIS A 387 13.86 -3.34 11.49
N LEU A 388 12.80 -4.00 11.97
CA LEU A 388 12.70 -5.45 11.90
C LEU A 388 12.42 -5.84 10.44
N PRO A 389 13.30 -6.61 9.76
CA PRO A 389 13.18 -6.93 8.33
C PRO A 389 11.92 -7.74 7.93
N SER A 390 11.09 -8.15 8.89
CA SER A 390 10.18 -9.29 8.72
C SER A 390 8.69 -8.97 8.57
N MET A 391 8.27 -7.72 8.33
CA MET A 391 6.84 -7.43 8.12
C MET A 391 6.59 -6.52 6.92
N GLU A 392 6.28 -7.14 5.77
CA GLU A 392 5.46 -6.62 4.65
C GLU A 392 5.71 -5.17 4.18
N GLY A 393 6.87 -4.59 4.47
CA GLY A 393 7.26 -3.23 4.14
C GLY A 393 8.44 -3.22 3.18
N THR A 394 8.44 -2.27 2.25
CA THR A 394 9.57 -2.05 1.34
C THR A 394 10.82 -1.68 2.15
N PHE A 395 11.92 -2.39 1.89
CA PHE A 395 13.20 -2.22 2.58
C PHE A 395 13.79 -0.83 2.29
N PHE A 396 14.36 -0.16 3.31
CA PHE A 396 15.26 0.98 3.09
C PHE A 396 16.68 0.47 2.88
#